data_AF-K1Z5J7-F1
#
_entry.id   AF-K1Z5J7-F1
#
_cell.length_a   1.000
_cell.length_b   1.000
_cell.length_c   1.000
_cell.angle_alpha   90.00
_cell.angle_beta   90.00
_cell.angle_gamma   90.00
#
_symmetry.space_group_name_H-M   'P 1'
#
loop_
_entity.id
_entity.type
_entity.pdbx_description
1 polymer ?
#
loop_
_entity_poly.entity_id
_entity_poly.type
_entity_poly.pdbx_seq_one_letter_code
_entity_poly.pdbx_strand_id
1 'polypeptide(L)'
;MLIIQQNASSENVISTSERLSLFMKQPWVSEILEWTFLYDKQSILDGTSYNTTFFDTIGGVPYTEWKEQKVTSEQLISSVNSKFETWIDTLEDIKNNLGTWESSNEKTIIEREGIDFIIIWIQTAQSATAIELEKSAESPILNKQERDNLIQEVELGQTKLYGEKISENSEESAMSLELLCQKFSKDGKNLTPEQEERFLEIYDRLAHKTEERWEWSDFRAPDIRNFQKKVIIEHDFTKKVLDNIKGVKIPKEVYMQLWQGYIDAMGLHQKVVSNPNASSIYDGPNTLEIPDSKSYQEIDLTRVLSLMIHEIWAHYANQATSERSDFQIRWAKNIEKEEGLAIVLGHLFKGRKLADIKGARYAFPDILAGELLSKDERQDLVDLRWRMDRNSGDEGHKRDLRVMRGYPLDGPWAQRKDASYGRGMNKIVDLVIDRKCSIPDLYKGKFSLEDIVSWRLDSLISHENTVFPLLFPEMLLFMVGVGRSEFTHERFMNYMKEKYAGDIPDDTLNNVQVIRTFSKLKIFIRMWSEIEKHLPTSE
;
A
#
# COMPACT_ATOMS: atom_id res chain seq x y z
N MET A 1 -12.38 -59.87 33.85
CA MET A 1 -11.59 -59.00 34.73
C MET A 1 -10.85 -58.03 33.82
N LEU A 2 -11.40 -56.82 33.66
CA LEU A 2 -10.79 -55.73 32.91
C LEU A 2 -9.55 -55.24 33.67
N ILE A 3 -8.45 -54.99 32.97
CA ILE A 3 -7.51 -53.94 33.34
C ILE A 3 -7.43 -52.97 32.17
N ILE A 4 -7.91 -51.78 32.47
CA ILE A 4 -8.02 -50.60 31.63
C ILE A 4 -6.59 -50.10 31.36
N GLN A 5 -6.14 -50.17 30.12
CA GLN A 5 -5.09 -49.26 29.66
C GLN A 5 -5.73 -47.91 29.44
N GLN A 6 -5.22 -46.92 30.19
CA GLN A 6 -5.59 -45.53 30.10
C GLN A 6 -5.44 -45.05 28.66
N ASN A 7 -6.57 -44.69 28.03
CA ASN A 7 -6.60 -43.74 26.94
C ASN A 7 -6.11 -42.40 27.49
N ALA A 8 -4.81 -42.15 27.35
CA ALA A 8 -4.31 -40.78 27.36
C ALA A 8 -4.90 -40.09 26.12
N SER A 9 -5.71 -39.08 26.40
CA SER A 9 -6.27 -38.11 25.47
C SER A 9 -5.27 -37.69 24.40
N SER A 10 -5.59 -37.99 23.14
CA SER A 10 -5.03 -37.32 21.99
C SER A 10 -5.56 -35.87 21.97
N GLU A 11 -4.93 -34.99 22.75
CA GLU A 11 -4.99 -33.56 22.44
C GLU A 11 -4.32 -33.38 21.08
N ASN A 12 -5.05 -32.79 20.13
CA ASN A 12 -4.53 -32.46 18.81
C ASN A 12 -3.31 -31.54 18.97
N VAL A 13 -2.10 -32.09 18.81
CA VAL A 13 -0.87 -31.30 18.73
C VAL A 13 -0.88 -30.60 17.38
N ILE A 14 -1.47 -29.41 17.35
CA ILE A 14 -1.40 -28.48 16.22
C ILE A 14 0.09 -28.21 15.96
N SER A 15 0.56 -28.42 14.72
CA SER A 15 1.97 -28.20 14.38
C SER A 15 2.35 -26.72 14.56
N THR A 16 3.62 -26.39 14.84
CA THR A 16 4.07 -24.99 14.99
C THR A 16 3.70 -24.12 13.77
N SER A 17 3.81 -24.68 12.56
CA SER A 17 3.41 -24.02 11.32
C SER A 17 1.89 -23.73 11.27
N GLU A 18 1.07 -24.67 11.74
CA GLU A 18 -0.37 -24.49 11.83
C GLU A 18 -0.77 -23.48 12.91
N ARG A 19 -0.07 -23.44 14.05
CA ARG A 19 -0.24 -22.39 15.08
C ARG A 19 0.06 -21.00 14.54
N LEU A 20 1.15 -20.86 13.77
CA LEU A 20 1.52 -19.63 13.08
C LEU A 20 0.47 -19.23 12.03
N SER A 21 0.00 -20.19 11.22
CA SER A 21 -1.08 -19.98 10.26
C SER A 21 -2.36 -19.47 10.94
N LEU A 22 -2.75 -20.07 12.05
CA LEU A 22 -3.92 -19.67 12.83
C LEU A 22 -3.77 -18.27 13.43
N PHE A 23 -2.57 -17.92 13.92
CA PHE A 23 -2.27 -16.58 14.38
C PHE A 23 -2.39 -15.54 13.26
N MET A 24 -1.79 -15.82 12.10
CA MET A 24 -1.81 -14.92 10.93
C MET A 24 -3.19 -14.80 10.26
N LYS A 25 -4.10 -15.76 10.50
CA LYS A 25 -5.50 -15.72 10.03
C LYS A 25 -6.42 -14.88 10.90
N GLN A 26 -5.95 -14.42 12.07
CA GLN A 26 -6.74 -13.49 12.87
C GLN A 26 -6.90 -12.18 12.07
N PRO A 27 -8.14 -11.72 11.81
CA PRO A 27 -8.38 -10.53 10.98
C PRO A 27 -7.58 -9.32 11.44
N TRP A 28 -7.34 -9.27 12.75
CA TRP A 28 -6.71 -8.15 13.44
C TRP A 28 -5.21 -8.08 13.28
N VAL A 29 -4.52 -9.21 13.12
CA VAL A 29 -3.06 -9.28 13.18
C VAL A 29 -2.41 -8.69 11.92
N SER A 30 -2.97 -8.93 10.74
CA SER A 30 -2.44 -8.40 9.48
C SER A 30 -2.66 -6.89 9.31
N GLU A 31 -3.51 -6.28 10.13
CA GLU A 31 -4.00 -4.91 9.93
C GLU A 31 -3.68 -3.97 11.11
N ILE A 32 -2.98 -4.43 12.17
CA ILE A 32 -2.77 -3.67 13.41
C ILE A 32 -2.22 -2.26 13.16
N LEU A 33 -1.17 -2.07 12.35
CA LEU A 33 -0.58 -0.74 12.10
C LEU A 33 -1.45 0.11 11.19
N GLU A 34 -2.22 -0.52 10.32
CA GLU A 34 -3.18 0.20 9.51
C GLU A 34 -4.27 0.77 10.41
N TRP A 35 -4.80 -0.03 11.33
CA TRP A 35 -5.82 0.40 12.26
C TRP A 35 -5.31 1.31 13.35
N THR A 36 -4.06 1.23 13.78
CA THR A 36 -3.53 2.14 14.80
C THR A 36 -3.62 3.61 14.36
N PHE A 37 -3.68 3.89 13.04
CA PHE A 37 -3.53 5.25 12.51
C PHE A 37 -4.58 5.66 11.47
N LEU A 38 -5.65 4.89 11.30
CA LEU A 38 -6.78 5.25 10.45
C LEU A 38 -7.84 6.03 11.24
N TYR A 39 -8.25 7.19 10.72
CA TYR A 39 -9.58 7.71 11.03
C TYR A 39 -10.59 6.79 10.33
N ASP A 40 -11.32 5.99 11.09
CA ASP A 40 -12.43 5.27 10.51
C ASP A 40 -13.61 6.19 10.21
N LYS A 41 -14.53 5.63 9.43
CA LYS A 41 -15.75 6.26 8.96
C LYS A 41 -16.57 6.87 10.09
N GLN A 42 -16.61 6.24 11.26
CA GLN A 42 -17.40 6.73 12.39
C GLN A 42 -16.81 8.01 12.96
N SER A 43 -15.50 8.07 13.13
CA SER A 43 -14.81 9.29 13.57
C SER A 43 -14.93 10.43 12.56
N ILE A 44 -14.95 10.11 11.27
CA ILE A 44 -15.27 11.07 10.20
C ILE A 44 -16.71 11.60 10.32
N LEU A 45 -17.69 10.73 10.58
CA LEU A 45 -19.10 11.11 10.72
C LEU A 45 -19.34 11.97 11.96
N ASP A 46 -18.67 11.66 13.06
CA ASP A 46 -18.84 12.35 14.33
C ASP A 46 -17.93 13.57 14.49
N GLY A 47 -17.00 13.79 13.56
CA GLY A 47 -16.00 14.85 13.66
C GLY A 47 -15.05 14.65 14.83
N THR A 48 -14.80 13.41 15.23
CA THR A 48 -13.92 13.06 16.36
C THR A 48 -12.58 12.55 15.86
N SER A 49 -11.54 12.72 16.67
CA SER A 49 -10.21 12.14 16.38
C SER A 49 -10.04 10.74 17.00
N TYR A 50 -11.14 10.10 17.43
CA TYR A 50 -11.09 8.77 18.04
C TYR A 50 -10.78 7.71 16.97
N ASN A 51 -10.17 6.60 17.36
CA ASN A 51 -9.92 5.49 16.44
C ASN A 51 -10.79 4.30 16.85
N THR A 52 -12.04 4.30 16.37
CA THR A 52 -13.06 3.27 16.66
C THR A 52 -12.55 1.90 16.29
N THR A 53 -11.83 1.74 15.18
CA THR A 53 -11.30 0.45 14.76
C THR A 53 -10.27 -0.06 15.77
N PHE A 54 -9.31 0.77 16.15
CA PHE A 54 -8.27 0.40 17.11
C PHE A 54 -8.86 0.03 18.49
N PHE A 55 -9.74 0.86 19.04
CA PHE A 55 -10.23 0.67 20.40
C PHE A 55 -11.43 -0.30 20.52
N ASP A 56 -12.34 -0.30 19.56
CA ASP A 56 -13.48 -1.23 19.58
C ASP A 56 -13.03 -2.64 19.20
N THR A 57 -12.18 -2.75 18.17
CA THR A 57 -11.79 -4.04 17.61
C THR A 57 -10.65 -4.68 18.40
N ILE A 58 -9.58 -3.93 18.65
CA ILE A 58 -8.44 -4.43 19.44
C ILE A 58 -8.73 -4.28 20.92
N GLY A 59 -9.22 -3.13 21.39
CA GLY A 59 -9.53 -2.95 22.82
C GLY A 59 -10.77 -3.71 23.31
N GLY A 60 -11.70 -4.09 22.41
CA GLY A 60 -12.97 -4.72 22.77
C GLY A 60 -13.94 -3.78 23.50
N VAL A 61 -13.71 -2.47 23.44
CA VAL A 61 -14.50 -1.45 24.12
C VAL A 61 -15.28 -0.66 23.07
N PRO A 62 -16.61 -0.80 22.98
CA PRO A 62 -17.39 -0.07 21.98
C PRO A 62 -17.24 1.45 22.13
N TYR A 63 -17.16 2.16 21.01
CA TYR A 63 -17.09 3.61 20.98
C TYR A 63 -18.22 4.30 21.76
N THR A 64 -19.42 3.72 21.79
CA THR A 64 -20.53 4.25 22.59
C THR A 64 -20.25 4.20 24.09
N GLU A 65 -19.56 3.17 24.58
CA GLU A 65 -19.18 3.08 26.00
C GLU A 65 -18.10 4.09 26.36
N TRP A 66 -17.13 4.30 25.47
CA TRP A 66 -16.13 5.36 25.60
C TRP A 66 -16.78 6.75 25.61
N LYS A 67 -17.63 7.04 24.61
CA LYS A 67 -18.34 8.33 24.46
C LYS A 67 -19.25 8.65 25.64
N GLU A 68 -19.87 7.64 26.23
CA GLU A 68 -20.69 7.76 27.44
C GLU A 68 -19.86 7.78 28.74
N GLN A 69 -18.52 7.82 28.64
CA GLN A 69 -17.58 7.83 29.76
C GLN A 69 -17.75 6.65 30.72
N LYS A 70 -18.20 5.49 30.20
CA LYS A 70 -18.35 4.25 30.98
C LYS A 70 -17.03 3.53 31.22
N VAL A 71 -16.01 3.84 30.43
CA VAL A 71 -14.66 3.26 30.49
C VAL A 71 -13.64 4.39 30.60
N THR A 72 -12.68 4.27 31.51
CA THR A 72 -11.61 5.28 31.66
C THR A 72 -10.52 5.10 30.62
N SER A 73 -9.72 6.16 30.40
CA SER A 73 -8.55 6.09 29.52
C SER A 73 -7.56 5.00 29.94
N GLU A 74 -7.32 4.83 31.24
CA GLU A 74 -6.42 3.79 31.74
C GLU A 74 -6.96 2.38 31.48
N GLN A 75 -8.27 2.17 31.66
CA GLN A 75 -8.90 0.88 31.37
C GLN A 75 -8.78 0.52 29.89
N LEU A 76 -8.96 1.50 29.01
CA LEU A 76 -8.87 1.31 27.57
C LEU A 76 -7.43 0.97 27.13
N ILE A 77 -6.45 1.75 27.59
CA ILE A 77 -5.02 1.50 27.34
C ILE A 77 -4.62 0.12 27.87
N SER A 78 -5.02 -0.22 29.10
CA SER A 78 -4.71 -1.52 29.72
C SER A 78 -5.31 -2.69 28.94
N SER A 79 -6.54 -2.55 28.43
CA SER A 79 -7.21 -3.61 27.65
C SER A 79 -6.45 -3.89 26.34
N VAL A 80 -6.11 -2.83 25.59
CA VAL A 80 -5.35 -2.95 24.33
C VAL A 80 -3.97 -3.54 24.59
N ASN A 81 -3.24 -3.01 25.58
CA ASN A 81 -1.88 -3.47 25.89
C ASN A 81 -1.85 -4.94 26.33
N SER A 82 -2.81 -5.40 27.13
CA SER A 82 -2.89 -6.80 27.55
C SER A 82 -3.09 -7.76 26.37
N LYS A 83 -3.85 -7.36 25.34
CA LYS A 83 -3.98 -8.16 24.11
C LYS A 83 -2.67 -8.20 23.32
N PHE A 84 -1.98 -7.07 23.19
CA PHE A 84 -0.68 -7.02 22.54
C PHE A 84 0.37 -7.89 23.24
N GLU A 85 0.44 -7.85 24.58
CA GLU A 85 1.31 -8.73 25.37
C GLU A 85 1.00 -10.22 25.08
N THR A 86 -0.28 -10.60 25.10
CA THR A 86 -0.70 -11.98 24.79
C THR A 86 -0.27 -12.41 23.38
N TRP A 87 -0.36 -11.51 22.41
CA TRP A 87 0.07 -11.78 21.03
C TRP A 87 1.59 -11.92 20.91
N ILE A 88 2.35 -11.05 21.57
CA ILE A 88 3.82 -11.13 21.62
C ILE A 88 4.25 -12.46 22.26
N ASP A 89 3.68 -12.83 23.40
CA ASP A 89 3.98 -14.10 24.08
C ASP A 89 3.67 -15.32 23.20
N THR A 90 2.54 -15.28 22.48
CA THR A 90 2.15 -16.32 21.53
C THR A 90 3.17 -16.46 20.40
N LEU A 91 3.61 -15.33 19.83
CA LEU A 91 4.60 -15.29 18.76
C LEU A 91 5.98 -15.75 19.22
N GLU A 92 6.42 -15.35 20.41
CA GLU A 92 7.67 -15.80 21.01
C GLU A 92 7.65 -17.31 21.29
N ASP A 93 6.53 -17.86 21.80
CA ASP A 93 6.38 -19.30 21.95
C ASP A 93 6.43 -20.03 20.60
N ILE A 94 5.74 -19.53 19.57
CA ILE A 94 5.83 -20.10 18.21
C ILE A 94 7.28 -20.04 17.71
N LYS A 95 7.97 -18.91 17.85
CA LYS A 95 9.36 -18.70 17.43
C LYS A 95 10.32 -19.68 18.11
N ASN A 96 10.16 -19.89 19.40
CA ASN A 96 10.97 -20.83 20.18
C ASN A 96 10.71 -22.28 19.79
N ASN A 97 9.49 -22.59 19.35
CA ASN A 97 9.07 -23.92 18.90
C ASN A 97 9.19 -24.17 17.39
N LEU A 98 9.66 -23.21 16.58
CA LEU A 98 9.94 -23.37 15.13
C LEU A 98 11.17 -24.28 14.86
N GLY A 99 11.42 -25.25 15.74
CA GLY A 99 12.55 -26.19 15.69
C GLY A 99 13.75 -25.71 16.51
N THR A 100 14.14 -26.49 17.52
CA THR A 100 15.40 -26.37 18.28
C THR A 100 16.52 -27.28 17.75
N TRP A 101 16.33 -27.96 16.62
CA TRP A 101 17.31 -28.88 16.05
C TRP A 101 17.57 -28.53 14.58
N GLU A 102 18.77 -28.00 14.33
CA GLU A 102 19.40 -27.66 13.04
C GLU A 102 18.82 -26.45 12.29
N SER A 103 19.36 -25.29 12.66
CA SER A 103 19.23 -23.95 12.06
C SER A 103 19.79 -23.82 10.63
N SER A 104 19.46 -24.73 9.71
CA SER A 104 19.97 -24.73 8.33
C SER A 104 18.91 -24.66 7.23
N ASN A 105 17.61 -24.76 7.56
CA ASN A 105 16.54 -24.59 6.59
C ASN A 105 16.20 -23.09 6.43
N GLU A 106 16.47 -22.54 5.24
CA GLU A 106 16.17 -21.14 4.89
C GLU A 106 14.71 -20.75 5.14
N LYS A 107 13.75 -21.67 4.92
CA LYS A 107 12.33 -21.40 5.22
C LYS A 107 12.13 -21.04 6.69
N THR A 108 12.76 -21.79 7.61
CA THR A 108 12.66 -21.55 9.06
C THR A 108 13.34 -20.25 9.47
N ILE A 109 14.46 -19.89 8.82
CA ILE A 109 15.14 -18.61 9.08
C ILE A 109 14.24 -17.45 8.67
N ILE A 110 13.69 -17.51 7.46
CA ILE A 110 12.72 -16.55 6.91
C ILE A 110 11.50 -16.43 7.85
N GLU A 111 10.93 -17.55 8.32
CA GLU A 111 9.81 -17.50 9.25
C GLU A 111 10.18 -16.89 10.62
N ARG A 112 11.36 -17.18 11.17
CA ARG A 112 11.80 -16.57 12.44
C ARG A 112 11.97 -15.05 12.33
N GLU A 113 12.66 -14.60 11.29
CA GLU A 113 12.84 -13.18 10.98
C GLU A 113 11.49 -12.47 10.75
N GLY A 114 10.53 -13.17 10.13
CA GLY A 114 9.17 -12.68 9.94
C GLY A 114 8.40 -12.51 11.25
N ILE A 115 8.54 -13.44 12.20
CA ILE A 115 7.96 -13.30 13.55
C ILE A 115 8.57 -12.10 14.28
N ASP A 116 9.89 -11.95 14.26
CA ASP A 116 10.57 -10.82 14.91
C ASP A 116 10.06 -9.48 14.37
N PHE A 117 9.83 -9.41 13.06
CA PHE A 117 9.23 -8.24 12.44
C PHE A 117 7.81 -7.94 12.99
N ILE A 118 6.95 -8.95 13.08
CA ILE A 118 5.57 -8.79 13.60
C ILE A 118 5.59 -8.37 15.07
N ILE A 119 6.52 -8.88 15.87
CA ILE A 119 6.67 -8.46 17.27
C ILE A 119 7.02 -6.98 17.37
N ILE A 120 8.00 -6.50 16.59
CA ILE A 120 8.36 -5.08 16.54
C ILE A 120 7.16 -4.23 16.11
N TRP A 121 6.39 -4.72 15.13
CA TRP A 121 5.16 -4.09 14.71
C TRP A 121 4.20 -3.94 15.90
N ILE A 122 3.85 -5.02 16.58
CA ILE A 122 2.92 -5.00 17.72
C ILE A 122 3.42 -4.08 18.84
N GLN A 123 4.71 -4.11 19.17
CA GLN A 123 5.32 -3.22 20.16
C GLN A 123 5.21 -1.74 19.76
N THR A 124 5.41 -1.43 18.48
CA THR A 124 5.26 -0.06 17.96
C THR A 124 3.81 0.42 18.10
N ALA A 125 2.84 -0.45 17.83
CA ALA A 125 1.42 -0.14 18.01
C ALA A 125 1.05 0.01 19.49
N GLN A 126 1.63 -0.82 20.36
CA GLN A 126 1.46 -0.73 21.81
C GLN A 126 1.89 0.63 22.35
N SER A 127 3.08 1.13 21.99
CA SER A 127 3.56 2.46 22.39
C SER A 127 2.69 3.60 21.83
N ALA A 128 2.05 3.41 20.68
CA ALA A 128 1.17 4.41 20.08
C ALA A 128 -0.21 4.52 20.75
N THR A 129 -0.66 3.48 21.45
CA THR A 129 -2.01 3.38 22.06
C THR A 129 -2.43 4.64 22.83
N ALA A 130 -1.57 5.13 23.72
CA ALA A 130 -1.89 6.29 24.54
C ALA A 130 -1.87 7.60 23.73
N ILE A 131 -0.99 7.71 22.73
CA ILE A 131 -0.94 8.87 21.83
C ILE A 131 -2.23 8.94 21.00
N GLU A 132 -2.69 7.80 20.47
CA GLU A 132 -3.94 7.71 19.72
C GLU A 132 -5.16 8.08 20.56
N LEU A 133 -5.20 7.64 21.81
CA LEU A 133 -6.28 8.01 22.72
C LEU A 133 -6.27 9.52 23.02
N GLU A 134 -5.08 10.10 23.21
CA GLU A 134 -4.91 11.52 23.53
C GLU A 134 -5.49 12.45 22.45
N LYS A 135 -5.46 12.06 21.17
CA LYS A 135 -6.07 12.84 20.07
C LYS A 135 -7.56 13.10 20.28
N SER A 136 -8.25 12.19 20.95
CA SER A 136 -9.69 12.22 21.18
C SER A 136 -10.07 12.78 22.56
N ALA A 137 -9.10 13.02 23.43
CA ALA A 137 -9.33 13.47 24.79
C ALA A 137 -9.55 14.99 24.85
N GLU A 138 -10.51 15.43 25.65
CA GLU A 138 -10.75 16.87 25.90
C GLU A 138 -9.63 17.50 26.76
N SER A 139 -8.91 16.67 27.52
CA SER A 139 -7.77 17.05 28.35
C SER A 139 -6.57 16.14 28.09
N PRO A 140 -5.33 16.65 28.18
CA PRO A 140 -4.14 15.82 28.04
C PRO A 140 -4.16 14.64 29.01
N ILE A 141 -3.95 13.44 28.48
CA ILE A 141 -3.81 12.21 29.28
C ILE A 141 -2.35 11.84 29.53
N LEU A 142 -1.43 12.42 28.74
CA LEU A 142 0.02 12.27 28.88
C LEU A 142 0.62 13.61 29.27
N ASN A 143 1.57 13.59 30.20
CA ASN A 143 2.45 14.74 30.37
C ASN A 143 3.46 14.81 29.21
N LYS A 144 4.15 15.96 29.08
CA LYS A 144 5.08 16.18 27.96
C LYS A 144 6.17 15.09 27.88
N GLN A 145 6.76 14.71 29.01
CA GLN A 145 7.85 13.73 29.04
C GLN A 145 7.36 12.33 28.64
N GLU A 146 6.19 11.92 29.13
CA GLU A 146 5.56 10.65 28.75
C GLU A 146 5.28 10.60 27.25
N ARG A 147 4.70 11.68 26.71
CA ARG A 147 4.44 11.81 25.27
C ARG A 147 5.73 11.72 24.46
N ASP A 148 6.76 12.48 24.84
CA ASP A 148 8.04 12.51 24.13
C ASP A 148 8.71 11.11 24.14
N ASN A 149 8.63 10.38 25.26
CA ASN A 149 9.15 9.02 25.37
C ASN A 149 8.39 8.04 24.45
N LEU A 150 7.05 8.05 24.49
CA LEU A 150 6.24 7.17 23.63
C LEU A 150 6.43 7.49 22.15
N ILE A 151 6.54 8.78 21.78
CA ILE A 151 6.88 9.18 20.42
C ILE A 151 8.24 8.60 20.04
N GLN A 152 9.26 8.69 20.90
CA GLN A 152 10.57 8.12 20.61
C GLN A 152 10.52 6.59 20.40
N GLU A 153 9.76 5.86 21.22
CA GLU A 153 9.55 4.42 21.05
C GLU A 153 8.89 4.09 19.71
N VAL A 154 7.83 4.83 19.37
CA VAL A 154 7.17 4.68 18.07
C VAL A 154 8.13 5.00 16.93
N GLU A 155 8.94 6.05 17.04
CA GLU A 155 9.93 6.41 16.03
C GLU A 155 11.02 5.33 15.87
N LEU A 156 11.51 4.74 16.96
CA LEU A 156 12.46 3.63 16.90
C LEU A 156 11.84 2.41 16.22
N GLY A 157 10.59 2.09 16.54
CA GLY A 157 9.80 1.05 15.89
C GLY A 157 9.64 1.31 14.39
N GLN A 158 9.20 2.51 14.01
CA GLN A 158 9.06 2.92 12.61
C GLN A 158 10.38 2.83 11.84
N THR A 159 11.52 3.19 12.45
CA THR A 159 12.83 3.04 11.80
C THR A 159 13.14 1.59 11.46
N LYS A 160 12.86 0.66 12.39
CA LYS A 160 13.08 -0.77 12.16
C LYS A 160 12.14 -1.35 11.10
N LEU A 161 10.90 -0.87 11.06
CA LEU A 161 9.85 -1.39 10.18
C LEU A 161 9.93 -0.81 8.76
N TYR A 162 10.17 0.49 8.63
CA TYR A 162 9.98 1.25 7.39
C TYR A 162 11.23 2.01 6.92
N GLY A 163 12.31 2.03 7.71
CA GLY A 163 13.53 2.79 7.42
C GLY A 163 13.54 4.19 8.05
N GLU A 164 14.60 4.95 7.80
CA GLU A 164 14.87 6.28 8.38
C GLU A 164 13.80 7.34 8.08
N LYS A 165 13.93 8.51 8.70
CA LYS A 165 13.06 9.67 8.40
C LYS A 165 13.39 10.25 7.02
N ILE A 166 12.41 10.87 6.37
CA ILE A 166 12.68 11.53 5.08
C ILE A 166 13.68 12.67 5.27
N SER A 167 13.55 13.42 6.37
CA SER A 167 14.49 14.46 6.78
C SER A 167 15.89 13.96 7.18
N GLU A 168 16.09 12.64 7.26
CA GLU A 168 17.37 11.97 7.50
C GLU A 168 17.92 11.31 6.22
N ASN A 169 17.19 11.38 5.10
CA ASN A 169 17.62 10.92 3.79
C ASN A 169 17.66 12.09 2.78
N SER A 170 18.86 12.44 2.28
CA SER A 170 19.03 13.62 1.42
C SER A 170 18.36 13.47 0.05
N GLU A 171 18.34 12.27 -0.52
CA GLU A 171 17.67 11.99 -1.80
C GLU A 171 16.15 12.11 -1.66
N GLU A 172 15.57 11.52 -0.62
CA GLU A 172 14.13 11.60 -0.36
C GLU A 172 13.69 13.01 0.05
N SER A 173 14.53 13.73 0.79
CA SER A 173 14.33 15.15 1.09
C SER A 173 14.30 16.00 -0.17
N ALA A 174 15.27 15.84 -1.07
CA ALA A 174 15.32 16.56 -2.34
C ALA A 174 14.10 16.25 -3.21
N MET A 175 13.75 14.97 -3.31
CA MET A 175 12.59 14.49 -4.06
C MET A 175 11.28 15.05 -3.51
N SER A 176 11.15 15.18 -2.19
CA SER A 176 9.99 15.77 -1.53
C SER A 176 9.79 17.23 -1.93
N LEU A 177 10.88 18.02 -1.91
CA LEU A 177 10.84 19.42 -2.35
C LEU A 177 10.56 19.52 -3.85
N GLU A 178 11.20 18.69 -4.67
CA GLU A 178 10.97 18.63 -6.11
C GLU A 178 9.49 18.34 -6.44
N LEU A 179 8.88 17.39 -5.74
CA LEU A 179 7.46 17.05 -5.87
C LEU A 179 6.54 18.24 -5.54
N LEU A 180 6.88 19.06 -4.55
CA LEU A 180 6.15 20.29 -4.25
C LEU A 180 6.30 21.30 -5.39
N CYS A 181 7.50 21.50 -5.92
CA CYS A 181 7.73 22.38 -7.07
C CYS A 181 6.96 21.91 -8.31
N GLN A 182 6.98 20.61 -8.61
CA GLN A 182 6.23 20.02 -9.72
C GLN A 182 4.73 20.25 -9.57
N LYS A 183 4.19 20.08 -8.36
CA LYS A 183 2.77 20.30 -8.07
C LYS A 183 2.38 21.77 -8.25
N PHE A 184 3.18 22.68 -7.69
CA PHE A 184 2.99 24.12 -7.80
C PHE A 184 3.08 24.61 -9.25
N SER A 185 4.12 24.19 -9.99
CA SER A 185 4.28 24.53 -11.42
C SER A 185 3.09 24.10 -12.27
N LYS A 186 2.50 22.94 -11.97
CA LYS A 186 1.37 22.39 -12.72
C LYS A 186 0.04 23.06 -12.36
N ASP A 187 -0.22 23.22 -11.06
CA ASP A 187 -1.56 23.47 -10.53
C ASP A 187 -1.64 24.71 -9.62
N GLY A 188 -0.54 25.43 -9.39
CA GLY A 188 -0.47 26.62 -8.54
C GLY A 188 -1.37 27.76 -9.01
N LYS A 189 -1.62 27.87 -10.31
CA LYS A 189 -2.62 28.79 -10.92
C LYS A 189 -4.05 28.63 -10.38
N ASN A 190 -4.32 27.54 -9.66
CA ASN A 190 -5.62 27.29 -9.05
C ASN A 190 -5.80 28.03 -7.71
N LEU A 191 -4.72 28.57 -7.14
CA LEU A 191 -4.72 29.36 -5.91
C LEU A 191 -5.01 30.84 -6.17
N THR A 192 -5.46 31.56 -5.13
CA THR A 192 -5.46 33.03 -5.14
C THR A 192 -4.03 33.57 -4.93
N PRO A 193 -3.76 34.85 -5.26
CA PRO A 193 -2.43 35.43 -5.02
C PRO A 193 -1.94 35.30 -3.58
N GLU A 194 -2.83 35.47 -2.59
CA GLU A 194 -2.48 35.34 -1.16
C GLU A 194 -2.17 33.89 -0.79
N GLN A 195 -2.90 32.93 -1.37
CA GLN A 195 -2.65 31.50 -1.18
C GLN A 195 -1.35 31.05 -1.84
N GLU A 196 -1.04 31.61 -3.00
CA GLU A 196 0.21 31.39 -3.71
C GLU A 196 1.40 31.90 -2.88
N GLU A 197 1.32 33.14 -2.38
CA GLU A 197 2.32 33.71 -1.49
C GLU A 197 2.50 32.85 -0.23
N ARG A 198 1.39 32.44 0.41
CA ARG A 198 1.44 31.56 1.58
C ARG A 198 2.08 30.21 1.29
N PHE A 199 1.80 29.61 0.13
CA PHE A 199 2.42 28.35 -0.27
C PHE A 199 3.94 28.51 -0.45
N LEU A 200 4.38 29.59 -1.11
CA LEU A 200 5.79 29.89 -1.32
C LEU A 200 6.51 30.13 0.01
N GLU A 201 5.91 30.85 0.95
CA GLU A 201 6.46 31.04 2.30
C GLU A 201 6.68 29.70 3.03
N ILE A 202 5.69 28.81 2.98
CA ILE A 202 5.78 27.49 3.65
C ILE A 202 6.85 26.65 2.97
N TYR A 203 6.91 26.66 1.64
CA TYR A 203 7.95 25.98 0.87
C TYR A 203 9.35 26.49 1.25
N ASP A 204 9.57 27.81 1.25
CA ASP A 204 10.87 28.41 1.56
C ASP A 204 11.33 28.04 2.98
N ARG A 205 10.41 27.99 3.96
CA ARG A 205 10.71 27.53 5.32
C ARG A 205 11.06 26.04 5.37
N LEU A 206 10.30 25.21 4.67
CA LEU A 206 10.55 23.77 4.62
C LEU A 206 11.90 23.48 3.97
N ALA A 207 12.19 24.13 2.85
CA ALA A 207 13.47 24.09 2.15
C ALA A 207 14.62 24.49 3.08
N HIS A 208 14.50 25.63 3.76
CA HIS A 208 15.52 26.12 4.68
C HIS A 208 15.80 25.13 5.83
N LYS A 209 14.76 24.64 6.51
CA LYS A 209 14.90 23.63 7.58
C LYS A 209 15.51 22.32 7.08
N THR A 210 15.26 21.97 5.82
CA THR A 210 15.85 20.78 5.20
C THR A 210 17.33 21.03 4.93
N GLU A 211 17.70 22.18 4.38
CA GLU A 211 19.11 22.57 4.14
C GLU A 211 19.93 22.64 5.43
N GLU A 212 19.36 23.18 6.52
CA GLU A 212 20.02 23.21 7.84
C GLU A 212 20.40 21.81 8.34
N ARG A 213 19.59 20.78 8.08
CA ARG A 213 19.93 19.39 8.43
C ARG A 213 21.08 18.82 7.62
N TRP A 214 21.30 19.38 6.44
CA TRP A 214 22.25 18.91 5.45
C TRP A 214 23.38 19.91 5.20
N GLU A 215 23.63 20.83 6.15
CA GLU A 215 24.60 21.94 6.06
C GLU A 215 26.02 21.49 5.68
N TRP A 216 26.37 20.24 6.01
CA TRP A 216 27.68 19.63 5.71
C TRP A 216 27.72 18.81 4.41
N SER A 217 26.68 18.91 3.59
CA SER A 217 26.56 18.21 2.30
C SER A 217 26.33 19.19 1.16
N ASP A 218 26.49 18.74 -0.09
CA ASP A 218 26.20 19.54 -1.29
C ASP A 218 24.69 19.67 -1.59
N PHE A 219 23.82 19.39 -0.61
CA PHE A 219 22.38 19.49 -0.75
C PHE A 219 21.95 20.93 -1.06
N ARG A 220 21.06 21.08 -2.05
CA ARG A 220 20.41 22.34 -2.38
C ARG A 220 18.95 22.09 -2.67
N ALA A 221 18.08 22.85 -2.02
CA ALA A 221 16.66 22.80 -2.33
C ALA A 221 16.41 23.26 -3.77
N PRO A 222 15.46 22.66 -4.50
CA PRO A 222 15.07 23.15 -5.81
C PRO A 222 14.47 24.56 -5.70
N ASP A 223 14.77 25.41 -6.67
CA ASP A 223 14.16 26.74 -6.74
C ASP A 223 12.74 26.63 -7.32
N ILE A 224 11.74 26.75 -6.45
CA ILE A 224 10.33 26.64 -6.83
C ILE A 224 9.89 27.69 -7.85
N ARG A 225 10.48 28.90 -7.81
CA ARG A 225 10.10 30.03 -8.67
C ARG A 225 10.64 29.86 -10.09
N ASN A 226 11.76 29.15 -10.23
CA ASN A 226 12.40 28.87 -11.52
C ASN A 226 12.31 27.39 -11.94
N PHE A 227 11.44 26.61 -11.28
CA PHE A 227 11.37 25.17 -11.47
C PHE A 227 10.90 24.79 -12.87
N GLN A 228 11.75 24.06 -13.61
CA GLN A 228 11.39 23.49 -14.91
C GLN A 228 10.94 22.05 -14.74
N LYS A 229 9.66 21.80 -15.02
CA LYS A 229 9.10 20.46 -14.97
C LYS A 229 9.77 19.53 -15.98
N LYS A 230 10.28 18.39 -15.50
CA LYS A 230 10.74 17.29 -16.37
C LYS A 230 9.61 16.82 -17.29
N VAL A 231 9.88 16.74 -18.59
CA VAL A 231 8.95 16.15 -19.56
C VAL A 231 8.94 14.64 -19.37
N ILE A 232 7.77 14.09 -19.04
CA ILE A 232 7.56 12.64 -18.92
C ILE A 232 7.09 12.13 -20.28
N ILE A 233 7.83 11.17 -20.84
CA ILE A 233 7.48 10.54 -22.11
C ILE A 233 6.55 9.36 -21.82
N GLU A 234 5.37 9.38 -22.46
CA GLU A 234 4.37 8.32 -22.39
C GLU A 234 4.19 7.73 -23.79
N HIS A 235 3.93 6.43 -23.89
CA HIS A 235 3.68 5.75 -25.16
C HIS A 235 2.43 6.33 -25.86
N ASP A 236 2.61 6.83 -27.08
CA ASP A 236 1.60 7.63 -27.80
C ASP A 236 0.25 6.91 -27.95
N PHE A 237 0.26 5.64 -28.37
CA PHE A 237 -0.98 4.86 -28.50
C PHE A 237 -1.67 4.71 -27.14
N THR A 238 -0.91 4.34 -26.09
CA THR A 238 -1.46 4.12 -24.75
C THR A 238 -2.09 5.41 -24.21
N LYS A 239 -1.39 6.53 -24.35
CA LYS A 239 -1.88 7.84 -23.94
C LYS A 239 -3.17 8.22 -24.67
N LYS A 240 -3.17 8.10 -26.01
CA LYS A 240 -4.35 8.39 -26.84
C LYS A 240 -5.55 7.54 -26.43
N VAL A 241 -5.36 6.24 -26.21
CA VAL A 241 -6.45 5.35 -25.80
C VAL A 241 -6.98 5.75 -24.41
N LEU A 242 -6.10 5.96 -23.43
CA LEU A 242 -6.51 6.34 -22.07
C LEU A 242 -7.25 7.69 -22.04
N ASP A 243 -6.83 8.65 -22.87
CA ASP A 243 -7.52 9.94 -23.03
C ASP A 243 -8.91 9.75 -23.65
N ASN A 244 -9.07 8.86 -24.64
CA ASN A 244 -10.35 8.58 -25.29
C ASN A 244 -11.38 7.90 -24.37
N ILE A 245 -10.93 7.05 -23.44
CA ILE A 245 -11.82 6.39 -22.48
C ILE A 245 -11.96 7.14 -21.16
N LYS A 246 -11.33 8.31 -21.03
CA LYS A 246 -11.45 9.14 -19.84
C LYS A 246 -12.90 9.63 -19.71
N GLY A 247 -13.53 9.33 -18.57
CA GLY A 247 -14.93 9.68 -18.33
C GLY A 247 -15.95 8.62 -18.76
N VAL A 248 -15.52 7.53 -19.41
CA VAL A 248 -16.40 6.38 -19.66
C VAL A 248 -16.71 5.69 -18.34
N LYS A 249 -17.95 5.85 -17.87
CA LYS A 249 -18.42 5.32 -16.59
C LYS A 249 -18.87 3.87 -16.73
N ILE A 250 -18.36 3.01 -15.86
CA ILE A 250 -18.71 1.60 -15.75
C ILE A 250 -19.51 1.40 -14.45
N PRO A 251 -20.74 0.86 -14.51
CA PRO A 251 -21.56 0.58 -13.33
C PRO A 251 -20.92 -0.45 -12.38
N LYS A 252 -21.25 -0.35 -11.09
CA LYS A 252 -20.76 -1.23 -10.03
C LYS A 252 -20.93 -2.71 -10.32
N GLU A 253 -22.12 -3.11 -10.71
CA GLU A 253 -22.43 -4.50 -11.00
C GLU A 253 -21.57 -5.03 -12.15
N VAL A 254 -21.26 -4.19 -13.13
CA VAL A 254 -20.45 -4.54 -14.29
C VAL A 254 -18.99 -4.70 -13.88
N TYR A 255 -18.37 -3.70 -13.25
CA TYR A 255 -16.95 -3.80 -12.91
C TYR A 255 -16.69 -4.89 -11.85
N MET A 256 -17.62 -5.14 -10.92
CA MET A 256 -17.51 -6.24 -9.97
C MET A 256 -17.51 -7.60 -10.68
N GLN A 257 -18.37 -7.79 -11.69
CA GLN A 257 -18.39 -9.00 -12.52
C GLN A 257 -17.11 -9.16 -13.34
N LEU A 258 -16.57 -8.07 -13.90
CA LEU A 258 -15.30 -8.08 -14.62
C LEU A 258 -14.15 -8.52 -13.71
N TRP A 259 -14.06 -7.95 -12.51
CA TRP A 259 -13.02 -8.31 -11.54
C TRP A 259 -13.17 -9.75 -11.05
N GLN A 260 -14.38 -10.22 -10.73
CA GLN A 260 -14.59 -11.62 -10.35
C GLN A 260 -14.19 -12.57 -11.49
N GLY A 261 -14.63 -12.30 -12.72
CA GLY A 261 -14.26 -13.11 -13.88
C GLY A 261 -12.75 -13.15 -14.13
N TYR A 262 -12.04 -12.09 -13.79
CA TYR A 262 -10.59 -12.05 -13.88
C TYR A 262 -9.90 -12.86 -12.79
N ILE A 263 -10.32 -12.71 -11.53
CA ILE A 263 -9.84 -13.50 -10.39
C ILE A 263 -10.05 -15.00 -10.64
N ASP A 264 -11.22 -15.39 -11.12
CA ASP A 264 -11.54 -16.78 -11.48
C ASP A 264 -10.63 -17.30 -12.62
N ALA A 265 -10.35 -16.47 -13.62
CA ALA A 265 -9.48 -16.84 -14.74
C ALA A 265 -8.04 -17.12 -14.29
N MET A 266 -7.56 -16.42 -13.27
CA MET A 266 -6.27 -16.64 -12.62
C MET A 266 -6.24 -17.86 -11.70
N GLY A 267 -7.40 -18.45 -11.38
CA GLY A 267 -7.51 -19.53 -10.41
C GLY A 267 -7.25 -19.08 -8.98
N LEU A 268 -7.59 -17.82 -8.68
CA LEU A 268 -7.54 -17.23 -7.36
C LEU A 268 -8.86 -17.51 -6.62
N HIS A 269 -8.84 -17.49 -5.28
CA HIS A 269 -9.98 -17.89 -4.46
C HIS A 269 -10.80 -16.70 -3.91
N GLN A 270 -10.29 -15.48 -4.07
CA GLN A 270 -10.92 -14.27 -3.55
C GLN A 270 -12.30 -14.03 -4.19
N LYS A 271 -13.23 -13.46 -3.42
CA LYS A 271 -14.56 -13.07 -3.90
C LYS A 271 -14.71 -11.56 -3.94
N VAL A 272 -15.24 -11.03 -5.04
CA VAL A 272 -15.61 -9.62 -5.13
C VAL A 272 -16.95 -9.40 -4.44
N VAL A 273 -16.97 -8.58 -3.39
CA VAL A 273 -18.15 -8.37 -2.54
C VAL A 273 -18.41 -6.89 -2.32
N SER A 274 -19.66 -6.54 -2.06
CA SER A 274 -19.99 -5.19 -1.62
C SER A 274 -19.81 -5.05 -0.12
N ASN A 275 -19.21 -3.95 0.34
CA ASN A 275 -19.07 -3.64 1.75
C ASN A 275 -19.56 -2.21 2.05
N PRO A 276 -20.65 -2.03 2.80
CA PRO A 276 -21.15 -0.70 3.16
C PRO A 276 -20.26 0.04 4.18
N ASN A 277 -19.39 -0.68 4.87
CA ASN A 277 -18.50 -0.13 5.89
C ASN A 277 -17.13 0.27 5.32
N ALA A 278 -16.77 -0.23 4.13
CA ALA A 278 -15.54 0.15 3.45
C ALA A 278 -15.61 1.60 2.94
N SER A 279 -14.55 2.37 3.17
CA SER A 279 -14.38 3.73 2.63
C SER A 279 -13.66 3.75 1.28
N SER A 280 -12.82 2.74 1.04
CA SER A 280 -12.14 2.50 -0.24
C SER A 280 -12.23 1.03 -0.63
N ILE A 281 -11.82 0.72 -1.85
CA ILE A 281 -11.58 -0.67 -2.26
C ILE A 281 -10.50 -1.24 -1.35
N TYR A 282 -10.72 -2.47 -0.89
CA TYR A 282 -9.84 -3.15 0.06
C TYR A 282 -9.59 -4.60 -0.39
N ASP A 283 -8.31 -4.96 -0.54
CA ASP A 283 -7.85 -6.28 -0.94
C ASP A 283 -7.68 -7.21 0.28
N GLY A 284 -8.81 -7.59 0.87
CA GLY A 284 -8.84 -8.53 1.98
C GLY A 284 -8.31 -9.92 1.62
N PRO A 285 -7.97 -10.75 2.63
CA PRO A 285 -7.37 -12.07 2.41
C PRO A 285 -8.24 -13.00 1.56
N ASN A 286 -9.57 -12.90 1.71
CA ASN A 286 -10.55 -13.75 1.03
C ASN A 286 -11.48 -12.96 0.09
N THR A 287 -11.43 -11.63 0.13
CA THR A 287 -12.44 -10.75 -0.48
C THR A 287 -11.80 -9.53 -1.09
N LEU A 288 -12.29 -9.13 -2.26
CA LEU A 288 -12.08 -7.78 -2.80
C LEU A 288 -13.33 -6.96 -2.48
N GLU A 289 -13.21 -6.04 -1.54
CA GLU A 289 -14.35 -5.35 -0.95
C GLU A 289 -14.58 -4.00 -1.60
N ILE A 290 -15.80 -3.80 -2.11
CA ILE A 290 -16.17 -2.61 -2.87
C ILE A 290 -17.13 -1.74 -2.05
N PRO A 291 -16.79 -0.47 -1.74
CA PRO A 291 -17.67 0.43 -1.01
C PRO A 291 -19.06 0.58 -1.64
N ASP A 292 -20.10 0.74 -0.82
CA ASP A 292 -21.46 1.09 -1.28
C ASP A 292 -21.71 2.60 -1.44
N SER A 293 -20.70 3.44 -1.23
CA SER A 293 -20.87 4.89 -1.36
C SER A 293 -21.15 5.31 -2.81
N LYS A 294 -21.79 6.48 -2.97
CA LYS A 294 -22.20 7.02 -4.28
C LYS A 294 -21.05 7.11 -5.29
N SER A 295 -19.84 7.42 -4.83
CA SER A 295 -18.64 7.55 -5.67
C SER A 295 -18.18 6.22 -6.30
N TYR A 296 -18.67 5.07 -5.80
CA TYR A 296 -18.36 3.75 -6.33
C TYR A 296 -19.52 3.11 -7.10
N GLN A 297 -20.69 3.75 -7.18
CA GLN A 297 -21.81 3.22 -7.98
C GLN A 297 -21.45 3.15 -9.47
N GLU A 298 -20.56 4.05 -9.90
CA GLU A 298 -19.96 4.04 -11.23
C GLU A 298 -18.54 4.62 -11.15
N ILE A 299 -17.58 3.98 -11.81
CA ILE A 299 -16.18 4.44 -11.85
C ILE A 299 -15.68 4.50 -13.30
N ASP A 300 -14.67 5.32 -13.56
CA ASP A 300 -14.09 5.44 -14.90
C ASP A 300 -13.46 4.11 -15.36
N LEU A 301 -13.60 3.76 -16.64
CA LEU A 301 -12.99 2.56 -17.21
C LEU A 301 -11.46 2.53 -17.00
N THR A 302 -10.80 3.69 -17.05
CA THR A 302 -9.37 3.82 -16.72
C THR A 302 -9.08 3.39 -15.27
N ARG A 303 -9.96 3.72 -14.33
CA ARG A 303 -9.90 3.30 -12.92
C ARG A 303 -10.15 1.80 -12.81
N VAL A 304 -11.15 1.25 -13.52
CA VAL A 304 -11.44 -0.20 -13.55
C VAL A 304 -10.20 -1.00 -13.93
N LEU A 305 -9.54 -0.64 -15.03
CA LEU A 305 -8.35 -1.34 -15.52
C LEU A 305 -7.14 -1.14 -14.60
N SER A 306 -6.94 0.09 -14.10
CA SER A 306 -5.84 0.38 -13.17
C SER A 306 -5.95 -0.41 -11.86
N LEU A 307 -7.15 -0.64 -11.35
CA LEU A 307 -7.38 -1.40 -10.12
C LEU A 307 -7.16 -2.90 -10.32
N MET A 308 -7.44 -3.44 -11.52
CA MET A 308 -7.05 -4.83 -11.82
C MET A 308 -5.54 -5.03 -11.72
N ILE A 309 -4.77 -4.03 -12.11
CA ILE A 309 -3.31 -4.08 -12.03
C ILE A 309 -2.84 -3.88 -10.59
N HIS A 310 -3.41 -2.92 -9.87
CA HIS A 310 -3.03 -2.65 -8.48
C HIS A 310 -3.40 -3.84 -7.58
N GLU A 311 -4.69 -4.16 -7.47
CA GLU A 311 -5.18 -5.15 -6.50
C GLU A 311 -4.84 -6.59 -6.90
N ILE A 312 -5.03 -6.93 -8.18
CA ILE A 312 -4.94 -8.33 -8.61
C ILE A 312 -3.51 -8.70 -9.04
N TRP A 313 -2.83 -7.85 -9.82
CA TRP A 313 -1.43 -8.15 -10.20
C TRP A 313 -0.51 -7.97 -9.01
N ALA A 314 -0.51 -6.81 -8.36
CA ALA A 314 0.50 -6.56 -7.33
C ALA A 314 0.24 -7.40 -6.07
N HIS A 315 -1.00 -7.46 -5.58
CA HIS A 315 -1.30 -8.06 -4.28
C HIS A 315 -1.73 -9.53 -4.35
N TYR A 316 -2.79 -9.86 -5.10
CA TYR A 316 -3.33 -11.22 -5.08
C TYR A 316 -2.45 -12.27 -5.76
N ALA A 317 -1.76 -11.93 -6.85
CA ALA A 317 -0.82 -12.85 -7.48
C ALA A 317 0.30 -13.26 -6.51
N ASN A 318 0.88 -12.27 -5.81
CA ASN A 318 1.91 -12.52 -4.81
C ASN A 318 1.41 -13.30 -3.60
N GLN A 319 0.21 -12.98 -3.11
CA GLN A 319 -0.42 -13.75 -2.03
C GLN A 319 -0.58 -15.22 -2.43
N ALA A 320 -1.08 -15.49 -3.63
CA ALA A 320 -1.30 -16.84 -4.11
C ALA A 320 0.01 -17.63 -4.29
N THR A 321 1.10 -16.97 -4.71
CA THR A 321 2.44 -17.62 -4.75
C THR A 321 2.90 -18.02 -3.36
N SER A 322 2.77 -17.13 -2.36
CA SER A 322 3.14 -17.43 -0.98
C SER A 322 2.35 -18.60 -0.40
N GLU A 323 1.03 -18.63 -0.64
CA GLU A 323 0.15 -19.71 -0.18
C GLU A 323 0.49 -21.06 -0.84
N ARG A 324 0.76 -21.07 -2.16
CA ARG A 324 1.17 -22.29 -2.88
C ARG A 324 2.53 -22.83 -2.43
N SER A 325 3.38 -21.94 -1.91
CA SER A 325 4.72 -22.28 -1.43
C SER A 325 4.74 -22.56 0.07
N ASP A 326 3.58 -22.64 0.72
CA ASP A 326 3.40 -22.93 2.15
C ASP A 326 4.15 -21.96 3.08
N PHE A 327 4.30 -20.70 2.67
CA PHE A 327 4.82 -19.65 3.55
C PHE A 327 3.67 -19.02 4.34
N GLN A 328 3.70 -19.17 5.66
CA GLN A 328 2.63 -18.68 6.54
C GLN A 328 2.81 -17.22 6.94
N ILE A 329 4.06 -16.72 6.97
CA ILE A 329 4.35 -15.33 7.33
C ILE A 329 4.37 -14.45 6.08
N ARG A 330 3.57 -13.39 6.17
CA ARG A 330 3.55 -12.26 5.24
C ARG A 330 4.44 -11.19 5.87
N TRP A 331 5.62 -10.96 5.30
CA TRP A 331 6.62 -10.06 5.85
C TRP A 331 6.18 -8.61 5.74
N ALA A 332 6.14 -7.77 6.77
CA ALA A 332 5.71 -6.37 6.51
C ALA A 332 6.76 -5.46 5.82
N LYS A 333 8.00 -5.93 5.58
CA LYS A 333 8.87 -5.36 4.53
C LYS A 333 8.39 -5.65 3.11
N ASN A 334 7.45 -6.58 2.94
CA ASN A 334 6.77 -6.77 1.67
C ASN A 334 5.91 -5.57 1.30
N ILE A 335 5.48 -4.72 2.25
CA ILE A 335 4.63 -3.55 1.95
C ILE A 335 5.37 -2.64 0.99
N GLU A 336 6.65 -2.39 1.28
CA GLU A 336 7.55 -1.68 0.37
C GLU A 336 7.52 -2.31 -1.04
N LYS A 337 7.70 -3.63 -1.13
CA LYS A 337 7.69 -4.35 -2.40
C LYS A 337 6.34 -4.32 -3.11
N GLU A 338 5.24 -4.62 -2.41
CA GLU A 338 3.90 -4.83 -2.94
C GLU A 338 3.30 -3.51 -3.42
N GLU A 339 3.31 -2.48 -2.57
CA GLU A 339 2.83 -1.15 -2.92
C GLU A 339 3.72 -0.51 -3.97
N GLY A 340 5.04 -0.63 -3.80
CA GLY A 340 6.02 -0.19 -4.78
C GLY A 340 5.77 -0.82 -6.16
N LEU A 341 5.53 -2.14 -6.20
CA LEU A 341 5.20 -2.86 -7.43
C LEU A 341 3.86 -2.38 -8.01
N ALA A 342 2.83 -2.22 -7.18
CA ALA A 342 1.52 -1.75 -7.61
C ALA A 342 1.61 -0.37 -8.28
N ILE A 343 2.48 0.51 -7.78
CA ILE A 343 2.70 1.83 -8.35
C ILE A 343 3.55 1.78 -9.61
N VAL A 344 4.63 1.00 -9.63
CA VAL A 344 5.43 0.76 -10.85
C VAL A 344 4.55 0.23 -11.97
N LEU A 345 3.75 -0.81 -11.72
CA LEU A 345 2.84 -1.38 -12.69
C LEU A 345 1.77 -0.38 -13.13
N GLY A 346 1.24 0.44 -12.23
CA GLY A 346 0.29 1.49 -12.56
C GLY A 346 0.85 2.57 -13.50
N HIS A 347 2.14 2.92 -13.35
CA HIS A 347 2.82 3.84 -14.26
C HIS A 347 3.19 3.21 -15.60
N LEU A 348 3.67 1.97 -15.58
CA LEU A 348 3.91 1.16 -16.76
C LEU A 348 2.62 0.99 -17.59
N PHE A 349 1.48 0.73 -16.95
CA PHE A 349 0.17 0.65 -17.60
C PHE A 349 -0.19 1.93 -18.35
N LYS A 350 0.11 3.10 -17.75
CA LYS A 350 -0.07 4.43 -18.35
C LYS A 350 0.91 4.73 -19.48
N GLY A 351 1.82 3.80 -19.80
CA GLY A 351 2.75 3.90 -20.91
C GLY A 351 4.03 4.67 -20.58
N ARG A 352 4.34 4.88 -19.30
CA ARG A 352 5.63 5.49 -18.90
C ARG A 352 6.76 4.49 -19.03
N LYS A 353 7.95 5.00 -19.37
CA LYS A 353 9.21 4.26 -19.32
C LYS A 353 9.66 4.09 -17.88
N LEU A 354 10.33 2.97 -17.58
CA LEU A 354 10.72 2.61 -16.21
C LEU A 354 11.62 3.68 -15.57
N ALA A 355 12.55 4.24 -16.35
CA ALA A 355 13.45 5.31 -15.91
C ALA A 355 12.73 6.63 -15.54
N ASP A 356 11.48 6.83 -15.99
CA ASP A 356 10.67 8.01 -15.71
C ASP A 356 9.63 7.77 -14.59
N ILE A 357 9.67 6.60 -13.95
CA ILE A 357 8.77 6.25 -12.84
C ILE A 357 9.30 6.79 -11.50
N LYS A 358 10.63 6.95 -11.35
CA LYS A 358 11.22 7.50 -10.11
C LYS A 358 10.60 8.84 -9.72
N GLY A 359 10.36 9.01 -8.42
CA GLY A 359 9.79 10.23 -7.87
C GLY A 359 8.34 10.53 -8.27
N ALA A 360 7.54 9.54 -8.68
CA ALA A 360 6.16 9.76 -9.06
C ALA A 360 5.19 9.86 -7.86
N ARG A 361 4.78 11.09 -7.49
CA ARG A 361 3.66 11.45 -6.57
C ARG A 361 3.44 10.53 -5.36
N TYR A 362 4.10 10.85 -4.24
CA TYR A 362 3.99 10.16 -2.96
C TYR A 362 3.59 11.07 -1.80
N ALA A 363 3.35 10.44 -0.64
CA ALA A 363 3.21 11.12 0.65
C ALA A 363 4.52 11.79 1.13
N PHE A 364 5.64 11.61 0.42
CA PHE A 364 6.96 12.16 0.78
C PHE A 364 6.94 13.63 1.19
N PRO A 365 6.33 14.56 0.42
CA PRO A 365 6.22 15.96 0.85
C PRO A 365 5.44 16.15 2.14
N ASP A 366 4.37 15.38 2.33
CA ASP A 366 3.50 15.47 3.50
C ASP A 366 4.19 14.90 4.75
N ILE A 367 4.97 13.83 4.59
CA ILE A 367 5.82 13.26 5.65
C ILE A 367 6.93 14.23 6.03
N LEU A 368 7.65 14.78 5.05
CA LEU A 368 8.74 15.73 5.32
C LEU A 368 8.21 16.99 6.02
N ALA A 369 7.05 17.51 5.58
CA ALA A 369 6.35 18.58 6.27
C ALA A 369 5.98 18.16 7.71
N GLY A 370 5.44 16.95 7.88
CA GLY A 370 5.19 16.27 9.16
C GLY A 370 6.38 16.27 10.12
N GLU A 371 7.58 16.06 9.59
CA GLU A 371 8.83 15.96 10.35
C GLU A 371 9.47 17.32 10.68
N LEU A 372 9.23 18.37 9.89
CA LEU A 372 9.98 19.63 9.98
C LEU A 372 9.14 20.88 10.28
N LEU A 373 7.87 20.92 9.88
CA LEU A 373 7.01 22.10 10.05
C LEU A 373 6.19 22.03 11.36
N SER A 374 5.67 23.17 11.82
CA SER A 374 4.71 23.20 12.93
C SER A 374 3.34 22.65 12.52
N LYS A 375 2.45 22.35 13.48
CA LYS A 375 1.09 21.88 13.19
C LYS A 375 0.33 22.80 12.23
N ASP A 376 0.36 24.10 12.48
CA ASP A 376 -0.37 25.09 11.66
C ASP A 376 0.21 25.22 10.25
N GLU A 377 1.54 25.26 10.13
CA GLU A 377 2.23 25.32 8.83
C GLU A 377 1.94 24.08 7.98
N ARG A 378 1.88 22.91 8.62
CA ARG A 378 1.52 21.65 7.94
C ARG A 378 0.08 21.63 7.46
N GLN A 379 -0.85 22.07 8.31
CA GLN A 379 -2.26 22.17 7.94
C GLN A 379 -2.43 23.09 6.72
N ASP A 380 -1.79 24.26 6.76
CA ASP A 380 -1.81 25.20 5.64
C ASP A 380 -1.28 24.55 4.35
N LEU A 381 -0.17 23.81 4.42
CA LEU A 381 0.40 23.13 3.26
C LEU A 381 -0.60 22.13 2.65
N VAL A 382 -1.22 21.29 3.49
CA VAL A 382 -2.21 20.29 3.04
C VAL A 382 -3.43 20.96 2.43
N ASP A 383 -3.95 22.01 3.07
CA ASP A 383 -5.12 22.77 2.57
C ASP A 383 -4.84 23.42 1.22
N LEU A 384 -3.65 24.02 1.05
CA LEU A 384 -3.24 24.64 -0.20
C LEU A 384 -3.04 23.61 -1.31
N ARG A 385 -2.40 22.46 -1.02
CA ARG A 385 -2.26 21.36 -1.98
C ARG A 385 -3.61 20.80 -2.40
N TRP A 386 -4.54 20.66 -1.47
CA TRP A 386 -5.91 20.23 -1.76
C TRP A 386 -6.63 21.20 -2.70
N ARG A 387 -6.53 22.51 -2.46
CA ARG A 387 -7.07 23.56 -3.35
C ARG A 387 -6.45 23.51 -4.75
N MET A 388 -5.15 23.19 -4.85
CA MET A 388 -4.49 23.00 -6.15
C MET A 388 -5.06 21.79 -6.91
N ASP A 389 -5.48 20.72 -6.24
CA ASP A 389 -5.92 19.48 -6.88
C ASP A 389 -7.32 19.53 -7.52
N ARG A 390 -8.22 20.45 -7.10
CA ARG A 390 -9.61 20.70 -7.60
C ARG A 390 -10.56 19.48 -7.72
N ASN A 391 -10.04 18.26 -7.62
CA ASN A 391 -10.69 16.97 -7.90
C ASN A 391 -10.53 15.96 -6.76
N SER A 392 -9.80 16.30 -5.70
CA SER A 392 -9.73 15.49 -4.47
C SER A 392 -10.96 15.82 -3.62
N GLY A 393 -11.85 14.84 -3.44
CA GLY A 393 -12.90 14.97 -2.42
C GLY A 393 -12.30 15.04 -1.01
N ASP A 394 -13.13 15.32 -0.01
CA ASP A 394 -12.75 15.46 1.41
C ASP A 394 -11.95 14.24 1.95
N GLU A 395 -12.16 13.05 1.38
CA GLU A 395 -11.40 11.84 1.73
C GLU A 395 -9.91 11.91 1.38
N GLY A 396 -9.57 12.58 0.27
CA GLY A 396 -8.18 12.79 -0.15
C GLY A 396 -7.46 13.76 0.78
N HIS A 397 -8.12 14.85 1.15
CA HIS A 397 -7.64 15.80 2.15
C HIS A 397 -7.37 15.13 3.50
N LYS A 398 -8.33 14.32 3.98
CA LYS A 398 -8.16 13.51 5.20
C LYS A 398 -7.06 12.47 5.09
N ARG A 399 -6.77 11.95 3.90
CA ARG A 399 -5.64 11.03 3.67
C ARG A 399 -4.31 11.74 3.84
N ASP A 400 -4.18 12.95 3.31
CA ASP A 400 -2.94 13.70 3.44
C ASP A 400 -2.70 14.14 4.89
N LEU A 401 -3.77 14.38 5.66
CA LEU A 401 -3.68 14.54 7.12
C LEU A 401 -3.26 13.25 7.86
N ARG A 402 -3.66 12.06 7.39
CA ARG A 402 -3.29 10.75 8.01
C ARG A 402 -1.79 10.46 7.96
N VAL A 403 -1.10 11.00 6.97
CA VAL A 403 0.36 10.92 6.88
C VAL A 403 1.03 11.55 8.10
N MET A 404 0.35 12.47 8.80
CA MET A 404 0.83 13.13 10.00
C MET A 404 0.25 12.44 11.24
N ARG A 405 0.90 11.35 11.67
CA ARG A 405 0.40 10.49 12.76
C ARG A 405 0.02 11.27 14.03
N GLY A 406 0.67 12.39 14.33
CA GLY A 406 0.37 13.17 15.54
C GLY A 406 -0.83 14.06 15.48
N TYR A 407 -1.39 14.31 14.31
CA TYR A 407 -2.46 15.30 14.19
C TYR A 407 -3.69 14.90 15.02
N PRO A 408 -4.30 15.83 15.80
CA PRO A 408 -4.02 17.27 15.89
C PRO A 408 -3.05 17.68 17.03
N LEU A 409 -2.28 16.76 17.61
CA LEU A 409 -1.28 17.07 18.63
C LEU A 409 -0.09 17.85 18.03
N ASP A 410 0.52 18.71 18.85
CA ASP A 410 1.75 19.41 18.49
C ASP A 410 2.96 18.46 18.54
N GLY A 411 3.85 18.61 17.56
CA GLY A 411 5.10 17.82 17.46
C GLY A 411 5.41 17.36 16.03
N PRO A 412 6.69 17.09 15.71
CA PRO A 412 7.10 16.56 14.42
C PRO A 412 6.91 15.04 14.37
N TRP A 413 5.69 14.58 14.13
CA TRP A 413 5.37 13.14 14.09
C TRP A 413 4.64 12.77 12.80
N ALA A 414 5.25 11.89 12.01
CA ALA A 414 4.76 11.44 10.71
C ALA A 414 4.76 9.91 10.59
N GLN A 415 3.90 9.40 9.71
CA GLN A 415 3.79 7.99 9.36
C GLN A 415 4.81 7.65 8.28
N ARG A 416 5.69 6.69 8.56
CA ARG A 416 6.66 6.17 7.59
C ARG A 416 6.17 4.98 6.78
N LYS A 417 5.00 4.40 7.10
CA LYS A 417 4.36 3.37 6.25
C LYS A 417 4.20 3.88 4.81
N ASP A 418 3.64 5.07 4.63
CA ASP A 418 3.38 5.63 3.30
C ASP A 418 4.68 6.05 2.58
N ALA A 419 5.76 6.33 3.33
CA ALA A 419 7.11 6.47 2.75
C ALA A 419 7.62 5.15 2.18
N SER A 420 7.29 4.01 2.80
CA SER A 420 7.72 2.71 2.29
C SER A 420 7.21 2.42 0.87
N TYR A 421 6.07 3.00 0.47
CA TYR A 421 5.49 2.78 -0.86
C TYR A 421 6.37 3.44 -1.94
N GLY A 422 6.77 4.70 -1.69
CA GLY A 422 7.66 5.45 -2.57
C GLY A 422 9.07 4.88 -2.60
N ARG A 423 9.60 4.46 -1.44
CA ARG A 423 10.88 3.74 -1.33
C ARG A 423 10.89 2.49 -2.18
N GLY A 424 9.84 1.68 -2.06
CA GLY A 424 9.72 0.43 -2.78
C GLY A 424 9.64 0.61 -4.28
N MET A 425 8.89 1.60 -4.75
CA MET A 425 8.87 1.94 -6.17
C MET A 425 10.28 2.33 -6.67
N ASN A 426 10.98 3.22 -5.96
CA ASN A 426 12.33 3.65 -6.34
C ASN A 426 13.31 2.47 -6.36
N LYS A 427 13.30 1.63 -5.31
CA LYS A 427 14.14 0.43 -5.24
C LYS A 427 13.82 -0.56 -6.35
N ILE A 428 12.55 -0.82 -6.65
CA ILE A 428 12.15 -1.72 -7.74
C ILE A 428 12.68 -1.19 -9.09
N VAL A 429 12.49 0.11 -9.35
CA VAL A 429 13.00 0.74 -10.56
C VAL A 429 14.51 0.56 -10.67
N ASP A 430 15.26 0.83 -9.60
CA ASP A 430 16.72 0.65 -9.57
C ASP A 430 17.14 -0.79 -9.79
N LEU A 431 16.54 -1.73 -9.07
CA LEU A 431 16.89 -3.15 -9.17
C LEU A 431 16.66 -3.70 -10.58
N VAL A 432 15.58 -3.27 -11.26
CA VAL A 432 15.26 -3.72 -12.61
C VAL A 432 16.17 -3.04 -13.65
N ILE A 433 16.40 -1.73 -13.56
CA ILE A 433 17.30 -1.00 -14.47
C ILE A 433 18.74 -1.52 -14.35
N ASP A 434 19.21 -1.74 -13.11
CA ASP A 434 20.53 -2.30 -12.81
C ASP A 434 20.65 -3.80 -13.14
N ARG A 435 19.57 -4.44 -13.60
CA ARG A 435 19.50 -5.88 -13.90
C ARG A 435 19.83 -6.79 -12.72
N LYS A 436 19.56 -6.33 -11.50
CA LYS A 436 19.66 -7.13 -10.26
C LYS A 436 18.44 -8.04 -10.07
N CYS A 437 17.29 -7.67 -10.61
CA CYS A 437 16.13 -8.54 -10.75
C CYS A 437 15.32 -8.22 -12.00
N SER A 438 14.36 -9.08 -12.33
CA SER A 438 13.37 -8.87 -13.37
C SER A 438 11.97 -8.65 -12.75
N ILE A 439 11.05 -8.03 -13.51
CA ILE A 439 9.65 -7.89 -13.05
C ILE A 439 9.02 -9.23 -12.65
N PRO A 440 9.23 -10.36 -13.37
CA PRO A 440 8.79 -11.69 -12.93
C PRO A 440 9.31 -12.11 -11.54
N ASP A 441 10.53 -11.75 -11.15
CA ASP A 441 11.08 -12.13 -9.85
C ASP A 441 10.27 -11.53 -8.69
N LEU A 442 9.64 -10.37 -8.91
CA LEU A 442 8.80 -9.70 -7.93
C LEU A 442 7.51 -10.47 -7.61
N TYR A 443 7.18 -11.51 -8.38
CA TYR A 443 6.04 -12.42 -8.17
C TYR A 443 6.39 -13.69 -7.37
N LYS A 444 7.64 -13.83 -6.90
CA LYS A 444 8.06 -14.93 -6.01
C LYS A 444 7.29 -14.94 -4.68
N GLY A 445 6.48 -13.93 -4.38
CA GLY A 445 5.54 -13.92 -3.25
C GLY A 445 5.69 -12.68 -2.37
N LYS A 446 4.97 -12.68 -1.24
CA LYS A 446 4.95 -11.61 -0.24
C LYS A 446 6.23 -11.60 0.64
N PHE A 447 7.38 -11.33 0.02
CA PHE A 447 8.72 -11.22 0.65
C PHE A 447 9.30 -9.81 0.56
N SER A 448 10.37 -9.54 1.31
CA SER A 448 11.14 -8.30 1.19
C SER A 448 11.85 -8.20 -0.16
N LEU A 449 12.18 -6.99 -0.63
CA LEU A 449 12.96 -6.83 -1.87
C LEU A 449 14.33 -7.48 -1.75
N GLU A 450 14.95 -7.41 -0.58
CA GLU A 450 16.25 -8.02 -0.31
C GLU A 450 16.20 -9.55 -0.47
N ASP A 451 15.14 -10.20 0.01
CA ASP A 451 14.96 -11.65 -0.16
C ASP A 451 14.69 -12.02 -1.61
N ILE A 452 13.90 -11.21 -2.35
CA ILE A 452 13.58 -11.44 -3.77
C ILE A 452 14.83 -11.46 -4.65
N VAL A 453 15.77 -10.56 -4.37
CA VAL A 453 17.05 -10.47 -5.10
C VAL A 453 18.12 -11.41 -4.56
N SER A 454 17.86 -12.05 -3.41
CA SER A 454 18.77 -13.03 -2.83
C SER A 454 18.55 -14.43 -3.43
N TRP A 455 19.58 -15.26 -3.37
CA TRP A 455 19.51 -16.67 -3.75
C TRP A 455 18.61 -17.50 -2.81
N ARG A 456 18.22 -16.97 -1.64
CA ARG A 456 17.52 -17.71 -0.57
C ARG A 456 16.20 -18.31 -1.09
N LEU A 457 15.46 -17.54 -1.89
CA LEU A 457 14.15 -17.95 -2.40
C LEU A 457 14.21 -18.91 -3.59
N ASP A 458 15.31 -18.94 -4.34
CA ASP A 458 15.41 -19.73 -5.57
C ASP A 458 15.28 -21.25 -5.33
N SER A 459 15.67 -21.70 -4.14
CA SER A 459 15.53 -23.11 -3.72
C SER A 459 14.18 -23.43 -3.05
N LEU A 460 13.45 -22.41 -2.61
CA LEU A 460 12.22 -22.55 -1.84
C LEU A 460 10.96 -22.38 -2.70
N ILE A 461 11.08 -21.65 -3.80
CA ILE A 461 9.94 -21.25 -4.63
C ILE A 461 10.17 -21.74 -6.05
N SER A 462 9.47 -22.82 -6.38
CA SER A 462 9.51 -23.35 -7.74
C SER A 462 8.72 -22.44 -8.70
N HIS A 463 9.14 -22.41 -9.95
CA HIS A 463 8.43 -21.70 -11.02
C HIS A 463 6.99 -22.20 -11.22
N GLU A 464 6.70 -23.45 -10.85
CA GLU A 464 5.35 -24.03 -10.92
C GLU A 464 4.41 -23.45 -9.85
N ASN A 465 4.96 -23.05 -8.71
CA ASN A 465 4.20 -22.43 -7.61
C ASN A 465 3.99 -20.92 -7.83
N THR A 466 4.79 -20.28 -8.69
CA THR A 466 4.65 -18.85 -8.99
C THR A 466 3.37 -18.56 -9.77
N VAL A 467 2.54 -17.67 -9.22
CA VAL A 467 1.35 -17.14 -9.88
C VAL A 467 1.70 -15.85 -10.60
N PHE A 468 1.57 -15.88 -11.91
CA PHE A 468 1.76 -14.70 -12.73
C PHE A 468 0.42 -14.16 -13.22
N PRO A 469 0.24 -12.82 -13.26
CA PRO A 469 -0.98 -12.21 -13.74
C PRO A 469 -1.21 -12.46 -15.24
N LEU A 470 -2.48 -12.62 -15.63
CA LEU A 470 -2.84 -12.63 -17.06
C LEU A 470 -2.85 -11.20 -17.59
N LEU A 471 -2.48 -10.99 -18.85
CA LEU A 471 -2.37 -9.66 -19.46
C LEU A 471 -3.73 -9.03 -19.83
N PHE A 472 -4.84 -9.42 -19.17
CA PHE A 472 -6.19 -8.97 -19.51
C PHE A 472 -6.34 -7.44 -19.48
N PRO A 473 -5.86 -6.69 -18.47
CA PRO A 473 -5.89 -5.22 -18.50
C PRO A 473 -5.23 -4.59 -19.73
N GLU A 474 -4.05 -5.09 -20.13
CA GLU A 474 -3.33 -4.63 -21.33
C GLU A 474 -4.07 -5.01 -22.62
N MET A 475 -4.59 -6.24 -22.69
CA MET A 475 -5.38 -6.69 -23.84
C MET A 475 -6.68 -5.90 -23.99
N LEU A 476 -7.35 -5.59 -22.88
CA LEU A 476 -8.55 -4.77 -22.87
C LEU A 476 -8.23 -3.36 -23.35
N LEU A 477 -7.16 -2.73 -22.84
CA LEU A 477 -6.73 -1.41 -23.29
C LEU A 477 -6.39 -1.41 -24.78
N PHE A 478 -5.65 -2.41 -25.25
CA PHE A 478 -5.33 -2.54 -26.67
C PHE A 478 -6.59 -2.73 -27.52
N MET A 479 -7.51 -3.60 -27.10
CA MET A 479 -8.77 -3.86 -27.79
C MET A 479 -9.71 -2.65 -27.81
N VAL A 480 -9.72 -1.83 -26.77
CA VAL A 480 -10.38 -0.50 -26.80
C VAL A 480 -9.80 0.36 -27.92
N GLY A 481 -8.48 0.37 -28.08
CA GLY A 481 -7.81 1.23 -29.04
C GLY A 481 -7.92 0.80 -30.50
N VAL A 482 -7.96 -0.52 -30.77
CA VAL A 482 -7.99 -1.05 -32.15
C VAL A 482 -9.32 -1.68 -32.55
N GLY A 483 -10.19 -1.98 -31.59
CA GLY A 483 -11.43 -2.73 -31.82
C GLY A 483 -11.23 -4.24 -31.98
N ARG A 484 -12.33 -4.98 -31.97
CA ARG A 484 -12.32 -6.45 -31.99
C ARG A 484 -11.76 -7.04 -33.30
N SER A 485 -12.03 -6.43 -34.45
CA SER A 485 -11.60 -6.95 -35.76
C SER A 485 -10.08 -6.96 -35.92
N GLU A 486 -9.42 -6.01 -35.26
CA GLU A 486 -7.98 -5.77 -35.37
C GLU A 486 -7.18 -6.48 -34.26
N PHE A 487 -7.86 -7.15 -33.32
CA PHE A 487 -7.22 -7.83 -32.20
C PHE A 487 -6.67 -9.20 -32.60
N THR A 488 -5.36 -9.25 -32.86
CA THR A 488 -4.61 -10.49 -33.07
C THR A 488 -3.48 -10.62 -32.05
N HIS A 489 -3.04 -11.85 -31.80
CA HIS A 489 -1.89 -12.10 -30.93
C HIS A 489 -0.64 -11.34 -31.40
N GLU A 490 -0.31 -11.41 -32.69
CA GLU A 490 0.85 -10.73 -33.28
C GLU A 490 0.81 -9.22 -33.04
N ARG A 491 -0.34 -8.58 -33.29
CA ARG A 491 -0.46 -7.12 -33.12
C ARG A 491 -0.41 -6.71 -31.66
N PHE A 492 -1.03 -7.48 -30.77
CA PHE A 492 -0.93 -7.24 -29.34
C PHE A 492 0.51 -7.36 -28.85
N MET A 493 1.27 -8.36 -29.32
CA MET A 493 2.67 -8.51 -28.95
C MET A 493 3.56 -7.39 -29.50
N ASN A 494 3.30 -6.90 -30.72
CA ASN A 494 3.99 -5.72 -31.24
C ASN A 494 3.73 -4.48 -30.37
N TYR A 495 2.46 -4.25 -29.97
CA TYR A 495 2.10 -3.19 -29.03
C TYR A 495 2.86 -3.30 -27.70
N MET A 496 2.91 -4.50 -27.10
CA MET A 496 3.61 -4.72 -25.83
C MET A 496 5.12 -4.47 -25.97
N LYS A 497 5.74 -4.94 -27.07
CA LYS A 497 7.16 -4.71 -27.34
C LYS A 497 7.47 -3.23 -27.54
N GLU A 498 6.65 -2.50 -28.28
CA GLU A 498 6.84 -1.06 -28.49
C GLU A 498 6.70 -0.28 -27.17
N LYS A 499 5.64 -0.57 -26.40
CA LYS A 499 5.36 0.08 -25.12
C LYS A 499 6.50 -0.14 -24.12
N TYR A 500 6.94 -1.38 -23.95
CA TYR A 500 7.95 -1.78 -22.96
C TYR A 500 9.36 -1.91 -23.51
N ALA A 501 9.60 -1.45 -24.74
CA ALA A 501 10.92 -1.53 -25.39
C ALA A 501 12.00 -0.95 -24.49
N GLY A 502 13.00 -1.77 -24.17
CA GLY A 502 14.14 -1.42 -23.32
C GLY A 502 13.88 -1.48 -21.81
N ASP A 503 12.62 -1.56 -21.37
CA ASP A 503 12.25 -1.62 -19.95
C ASP A 503 12.03 -3.06 -19.47
N ILE A 504 11.47 -3.93 -20.32
CA ILE A 504 11.18 -5.33 -20.01
C ILE A 504 11.81 -6.22 -21.10
N PRO A 505 12.60 -7.26 -20.76
CA PRO A 505 13.18 -8.16 -21.74
C PRO A 505 12.12 -8.85 -22.62
N ASP A 506 12.41 -9.03 -23.91
CA ASP A 506 11.52 -9.70 -24.86
C ASP A 506 11.13 -11.11 -24.39
N ASP A 507 12.05 -11.87 -23.82
CA ASP A 507 11.78 -13.22 -23.29
C ASP A 507 10.79 -13.21 -22.12
N THR A 508 10.79 -12.12 -21.33
CA THR A 508 9.80 -11.91 -20.27
C THR A 508 8.42 -11.60 -20.86
N LEU A 509 8.37 -10.75 -21.89
CA LEU A 509 7.13 -10.45 -22.61
C LEU A 509 6.59 -11.67 -23.38
N ASN A 510 7.45 -12.54 -23.90
CA ASN A 510 7.11 -13.71 -24.70
C ASN A 510 6.91 -14.99 -23.88
N ASN A 511 6.89 -14.91 -22.55
CA ASN A 511 6.86 -16.09 -21.69
C ASN A 511 5.50 -16.84 -21.73
N VAL A 512 5.45 -18.04 -21.13
CA VAL A 512 4.29 -18.94 -20.94
C VAL A 512 3.00 -18.22 -20.51
N GLN A 513 3.13 -17.05 -19.87
CA GLN A 513 2.02 -16.18 -19.48
C GLN A 513 1.17 -15.69 -20.66
N VAL A 514 1.76 -15.36 -21.81
CA VAL A 514 0.98 -14.95 -22.99
C VAL A 514 0.18 -16.14 -23.53
N ILE A 515 0.80 -17.31 -23.61
CA ILE A 515 0.15 -18.55 -24.04
C ILE A 515 -1.00 -18.92 -23.08
N ARG A 516 -0.77 -18.84 -21.76
CA ARG A 516 -1.81 -19.06 -20.73
C ARG A 516 -2.92 -18.00 -20.82
N THR A 517 -2.59 -16.74 -21.08
CA THR A 517 -3.58 -15.66 -21.24
C THR A 517 -4.50 -15.92 -22.43
N PHE A 518 -3.94 -16.25 -23.60
CA PHE A 518 -4.73 -16.59 -24.78
C PHE A 518 -5.47 -17.94 -24.64
N SER A 519 -5.02 -18.85 -23.77
CA SER A 519 -5.80 -20.06 -23.43
C SER A 519 -7.13 -19.75 -22.70
N LYS A 520 -7.22 -18.57 -22.07
CA LYS A 520 -8.41 -18.06 -21.37
C LYS A 520 -9.19 -17.04 -22.20
N LEU A 521 -8.94 -16.97 -23.51
CA LEU A 521 -9.52 -15.96 -24.41
C LEU A 521 -11.06 -15.91 -24.36
N LYS A 522 -11.75 -17.03 -24.12
CA LYS A 522 -13.22 -17.03 -23.97
C LYS A 522 -13.71 -16.15 -22.81
N ILE A 523 -13.01 -16.18 -21.67
CA ILE A 523 -13.35 -15.35 -20.50
C ILE A 523 -13.07 -13.89 -20.83
N PHE A 524 -11.90 -13.61 -21.41
CA PHE A 524 -11.52 -12.28 -21.86
C PHE A 524 -12.53 -11.68 -22.86
N ILE A 525 -12.97 -12.43 -23.87
CA ILE A 525 -13.96 -11.93 -24.85
C ILE A 525 -15.30 -11.61 -24.18
N ARG A 526 -15.71 -12.37 -23.16
CA ARG A 526 -16.90 -12.03 -22.37
C ARG A 526 -16.71 -10.71 -21.62
N MET A 527 -15.55 -10.50 -21.01
CA MET A 527 -15.21 -9.23 -20.34
C MET A 527 -15.22 -8.05 -21.31
N TRP A 528 -14.61 -8.23 -22.50
CA TRP A 528 -14.64 -7.23 -23.57
C TRP A 528 -16.07 -6.87 -23.96
N SER A 529 -16.92 -7.86 -24.21
CA SER A 529 -18.31 -7.62 -24.63
C SER A 529 -19.13 -6.82 -23.61
N GLU A 530 -18.78 -6.86 -22.33
CA GLU A 530 -19.40 -5.96 -21.34
C GLU A 530 -18.85 -4.53 -21.46
N ILE A 531 -17.53 -4.36 -21.57
CA ILE A 531 -16.90 -3.03 -21.73
C ILE A 531 -17.36 -2.34 -23.02
N GLU A 532 -17.46 -3.08 -24.11
CA GLU A 532 -17.83 -2.58 -25.45
C GLU A 532 -19.18 -1.85 -25.44
N LYS A 533 -20.14 -2.28 -24.61
CA LYS A 533 -21.46 -1.64 -24.46
C LYS A 533 -21.40 -0.21 -23.91
N HIS A 534 -20.29 0.14 -23.26
CA HIS A 534 -20.10 1.44 -22.62
C HIS A 534 -19.15 2.36 -23.42
N LEU A 535 -18.49 1.84 -24.45
CA LEU A 535 -17.61 2.66 -25.27
C LEU A 535 -18.44 3.61 -26.14
N PRO A 536 -17.94 4.83 -26.44
CA PRO A 536 -18.58 5.71 -27.40
C PRO A 536 -18.71 4.97 -28.73
N THR A 537 -19.90 4.95 -29.34
CA THR A 537 -20.06 4.47 -30.70
C THR A 537 -19.19 5.34 -31.61
N SER A 538 -18.23 4.71 -32.29
CA SER A 538 -17.44 5.36 -33.32
C SER A 538 -18.38 5.84 -34.43
N GLU A 539 -18.57 7.16 -34.55
CA GLU A 539 -19.18 7.80 -35.72
C GLU A 539 -18.31 7.63 -36.97
#